data_AF-A0A7C6HG14-F1
#
_entry.id   AF-A0A7C6HG14-F1
#
_cell.length_a   1.000
_cell.length_b   1.000
_cell.length_c   1.000
_cell.angle_alpha   90.00
_cell.angle_beta   90.00
_cell.angle_gamma   90.00
#
_symmetry.space_group_name_H-M   'P 1'
#
loop_
_entity.id
_entity.type
_entity.pdbx_description
1 polymer ?
#
loop_
_entity_poly.entity_id
_entity_poly.type
_entity_poly.pdbx_seq_one_letter_code
_entity_poly.pdbx_strand_id
1 'polypeptide(L)'
;MAHVFKTIAYTSLEDFVYGKALKPVTLNNGMVIGGGVLYPEINFTLPPMLITKETMPDVIRNYKEITKGICERAKELSVPGFVAEIETLPPMTENPEWGIEVCKTVVDIIKEYDAKSGVKGAVRITPNDIREGNKLEHMWHGRHWENILKTFEGCAKAGADLMAIESVGGKETHDEAVMFCDISKSIFALTVLGARDMAKLWSEIVRISDKTGAIASGDTACGFANTAMVLADKNYIPKVFAAAVRVISAVRSLVAFEVGAKGPHKDCGYEGVYVKAITGTPISMEGKTAACAHLSHVGNIAVCVADLWSNESIQNIKLLAGMAPLVSFEQLAYDCRLMNRAMETGDSILLRDLHADSDSYYDPQAYVLRPDVVLDISTELVKTKTHYERGKKAALLAFEHIRSAHEKGKLKLDDRELSWLDNLSETVKTLPEDVEEFIDNVIDDCENLEPKKYDM
;
A
#
# COMPACT_ATOMS: atom_id res chain seq x y z
N MET A 1 10.32 15.55 -15.50
CA MET A 1 10.91 15.57 -14.14
C MET A 1 9.77 15.42 -13.16
N ALA A 2 9.86 14.46 -12.23
CA ALA A 2 8.87 14.30 -11.15
C ALA A 2 8.84 15.58 -10.30
N HIS A 3 7.65 16.01 -9.88
CA HIS A 3 7.51 17.16 -9.01
C HIS A 3 7.74 16.71 -7.56
N VAL A 4 8.95 16.90 -7.04
CA VAL A 4 9.28 16.55 -5.65
C VAL A 4 8.47 17.44 -4.69
N PHE A 5 7.72 16.84 -3.76
CA PHE A 5 6.94 17.59 -2.77
C PHE A 5 7.85 18.37 -1.81
N LYS A 6 7.51 19.65 -1.58
CA LYS A 6 8.28 20.58 -0.72
C LYS A 6 7.52 21.07 0.52
N THR A 7 6.25 20.69 0.62
CA THR A 7 5.35 21.05 1.71
C THR A 7 4.45 19.87 2.00
N ILE A 8 4.00 19.76 3.25
CA ILE A 8 2.94 18.83 3.64
C ILE A 8 1.57 19.43 3.33
N ALA A 9 0.55 18.59 3.17
CA ALA A 9 -0.82 19.03 2.97
C ALA A 9 -1.55 19.22 4.30
N TYR A 10 -1.36 18.31 5.26
CA TYR A 10 -1.95 18.41 6.60
C TYR A 10 -1.01 19.17 7.54
N THR A 11 -1.51 20.24 8.15
CA THR A 11 -0.77 21.04 9.15
C THR A 11 -1.41 21.01 10.54
N SER A 12 -2.60 20.40 10.66
CA SER A 12 -3.32 20.21 11.90
C SER A 12 -3.55 18.73 12.13
N LEU A 13 -3.25 18.28 13.35
CA LEU A 13 -3.59 16.94 13.79
C LEU A 13 -5.11 16.73 13.83
N GLU A 14 -5.91 17.76 14.10
CA GLU A 14 -7.38 17.64 14.15
C GLU A 14 -8.00 17.30 12.79
N ASP A 15 -7.37 17.73 11.70
CA ASP A 15 -7.85 17.43 10.35
C ASP A 15 -7.37 16.06 9.84
N PHE A 16 -6.35 15.48 10.50
CA PHE A 16 -5.70 14.24 10.08
C PHE A 16 -6.38 13.03 10.74
N VAL A 17 -7.52 12.64 10.17
CA VAL A 17 -8.39 11.56 10.66
C VAL A 17 -9.00 10.77 9.50
N TYR A 18 -9.43 9.55 9.77
CA TYR A 18 -10.04 8.65 8.79
C TYR A 18 -11.30 9.23 8.11
N GLY A 19 -11.61 8.71 6.93
CA GLY A 19 -12.78 9.05 6.11
C GLY A 19 -12.71 10.41 5.41
N LYS A 20 -11.71 11.24 5.73
CA LYS A 20 -11.53 12.59 5.16
C LYS A 20 -10.15 12.74 4.53
N ALA A 21 -10.15 13.25 3.31
CA ALA A 21 -8.96 13.65 2.55
C ALA A 21 -9.07 15.12 2.11
N LEU A 22 -7.97 15.87 2.09
CA LEU A 22 -7.95 17.24 1.56
C LEU A 22 -8.16 17.28 0.04
N LYS A 23 -7.82 16.20 -0.65
CA LYS A 23 -8.01 15.99 -2.09
C LYS A 23 -8.80 14.70 -2.32
N PRO A 24 -10.12 14.70 -2.03
CA PRO A 24 -10.93 13.51 -2.19
C PRO A 24 -11.03 13.09 -3.66
N VAL A 25 -11.31 11.81 -3.88
CA VAL A 25 -11.41 11.21 -5.23
C VAL A 25 -12.88 10.90 -5.53
N THR A 26 -13.44 11.59 -6.52
CA THR A 26 -14.81 11.36 -7.00
C THR A 26 -14.82 10.35 -8.14
N LEU A 27 -15.60 9.29 -7.99
CA LEU A 27 -15.80 8.25 -9.01
C LEU A 27 -17.03 8.56 -9.87
N ASN A 28 -17.09 7.95 -11.06
CA ASN A 28 -18.17 8.17 -12.04
C ASN A 28 -19.56 7.76 -11.51
N ASN A 29 -19.62 6.81 -10.55
CA ASN A 29 -20.85 6.34 -9.95
C ASN A 29 -21.36 7.24 -8.79
N GLY A 30 -20.65 8.33 -8.49
CA GLY A 30 -20.97 9.30 -7.45
C GLY A 30 -20.31 9.04 -6.09
N MET A 31 -19.58 7.93 -5.90
CA MET A 31 -18.80 7.71 -4.68
C MET A 31 -17.68 8.76 -4.55
N VAL A 32 -17.43 9.23 -3.33
CA VAL A 32 -16.38 10.22 -3.04
C VAL A 32 -15.47 9.67 -1.93
N ILE A 33 -14.34 9.09 -2.31
CA ILE A 33 -13.39 8.51 -1.36
C ILE A 33 -12.59 9.63 -0.69
N GLY A 34 -12.56 9.62 0.65
CA GLY A 34 -12.06 10.72 1.46
C GLY A 34 -13.03 11.91 1.55
N GLY A 35 -14.29 11.73 1.13
CA GLY A 35 -15.32 12.78 1.15
C GLY A 35 -16.10 12.92 2.46
N GLY A 36 -15.65 12.30 3.55
CA GLY A 36 -16.36 12.24 4.84
C GLY A 36 -17.09 10.93 5.11
N VAL A 37 -16.85 9.90 4.30
CA VAL A 37 -17.33 8.54 4.49
C VAL A 37 -16.16 7.59 4.29
N LEU A 38 -15.93 6.72 5.28
CA LEU A 38 -15.03 5.59 5.17
C LEU A 38 -15.77 4.41 4.52
N TYR A 39 -15.19 3.85 3.47
CA TYR A 39 -15.79 2.73 2.72
C TYR A 39 -15.00 1.42 2.94
N PRO A 40 -15.68 0.27 2.98
CA PRO A 40 -15.00 -1.02 2.93
C PRO A 40 -14.38 -1.23 1.53
N GLU A 41 -13.15 -1.72 1.51
CA GLU A 41 -12.48 -2.26 0.33
C GLU A 41 -12.29 -3.76 0.54
N ILE A 42 -12.92 -4.59 -0.29
CA ILE A 42 -12.82 -6.04 -0.18
C ILE A 42 -11.90 -6.58 -1.25
N ASN A 43 -10.89 -7.30 -0.82
CA ASN A 43 -9.97 -8.03 -1.67
C ASN A 43 -10.15 -9.53 -1.42
N PHE A 44 -10.13 -10.29 -2.51
CA PHE A 44 -10.38 -11.72 -2.51
C PHE A 44 -9.52 -12.40 -3.56
N THR A 45 -9.19 -13.65 -3.28
CA THR A 45 -8.43 -14.50 -4.20
C THR A 45 -9.11 -15.84 -4.39
N LEU A 46 -8.61 -16.58 -5.38
CA LEU A 46 -9.12 -17.90 -5.72
C LEU A 46 -8.86 -18.90 -4.58
N PRO A 47 -9.69 -19.95 -4.45
CA PRO A 47 -9.29 -21.10 -3.65
C PRO A 47 -8.05 -21.76 -4.29
N PRO A 48 -7.34 -22.66 -3.59
CA PRO A 48 -6.19 -23.37 -4.17
C PRO A 48 -6.56 -24.07 -5.49
N MET A 49 -6.13 -23.49 -6.62
CA MET A 49 -6.35 -24.00 -7.97
C MET A 49 -5.26 -23.50 -8.91
N LEU A 50 -5.03 -24.24 -9.99
CA LEU A 50 -4.16 -23.78 -11.07
C LEU A 50 -4.91 -22.76 -11.94
N ILE A 51 -4.15 -21.82 -12.53
CA ILE A 51 -4.65 -20.88 -13.51
C ILE A 51 -4.00 -21.21 -14.84
N THR A 52 -4.79 -21.82 -15.70
CA THR A 52 -4.45 -22.21 -17.06
C THR A 52 -5.62 -21.90 -17.96
N LYS A 53 -5.40 -21.98 -19.28
CA LYS A 53 -6.48 -21.78 -20.26
C LYS A 53 -7.69 -22.69 -20.00
N GLU A 54 -7.46 -23.92 -19.57
CA GLU A 54 -8.50 -24.93 -19.31
C GLU A 54 -9.31 -24.64 -18.05
N THR A 55 -8.71 -23.98 -17.06
CA THR A 55 -9.31 -23.67 -15.76
C THR A 55 -9.93 -22.28 -15.69
N MET A 56 -9.69 -21.42 -16.68
CA MET A 56 -10.29 -20.07 -16.76
C MET A 56 -11.82 -20.05 -16.58
N PRO A 57 -12.62 -20.99 -17.13
CA PRO A 57 -14.06 -21.04 -16.84
C PRO A 57 -14.39 -21.16 -15.34
N ASP A 58 -13.61 -21.94 -14.59
CA ASP A 58 -13.76 -22.10 -13.14
C ASP A 58 -13.28 -20.87 -12.37
N VAL A 59 -12.20 -20.22 -12.84
CA VAL A 59 -11.72 -18.92 -12.33
C VAL A 59 -12.84 -17.88 -12.42
N ILE A 60 -13.42 -17.72 -13.60
CA ILE A 60 -14.52 -16.78 -13.84
C ILE A 60 -15.75 -17.15 -13.00
N ARG A 61 -16.06 -18.43 -12.80
CA ARG A 61 -17.15 -18.84 -11.90
C ARG A 61 -16.92 -18.35 -10.46
N ASN A 62 -15.72 -18.52 -9.92
CA ASN A 62 -15.38 -18.04 -8.57
C ASN A 62 -15.58 -16.53 -8.43
N TYR A 63 -15.00 -15.73 -9.35
CA TYR A 63 -15.17 -14.28 -9.31
C TYR A 63 -16.63 -13.84 -9.44
N LYS A 64 -17.45 -14.55 -10.24
CA LYS A 64 -18.91 -14.31 -10.31
C LYS A 64 -19.61 -14.57 -8.98
N GLU A 65 -19.31 -15.70 -8.34
CA GLU A 65 -19.92 -16.08 -7.06
C GLU A 65 -19.56 -15.09 -5.94
N ILE A 66 -18.27 -14.76 -5.83
CA ILE A 66 -17.77 -13.80 -4.85
C ILE A 66 -18.45 -12.44 -5.03
N THR A 67 -18.40 -11.89 -6.25
CA THR A 67 -18.91 -10.54 -6.53
C THR A 67 -20.41 -10.44 -6.29
N LYS A 68 -21.20 -11.44 -6.68
CA LYS A 68 -22.64 -11.47 -6.42
C LYS A 68 -22.93 -11.54 -4.91
N GLY A 69 -22.19 -12.36 -4.17
CA GLY A 69 -22.33 -12.46 -2.71
C GLY A 69 -22.04 -11.14 -2.01
N ILE A 70 -20.96 -10.46 -2.39
CA ILE A 70 -20.60 -9.14 -1.85
C ILE A 70 -21.70 -8.12 -2.17
N CYS A 71 -22.18 -8.04 -3.42
CA CYS A 71 -23.21 -7.08 -3.80
C CYS A 71 -24.53 -7.29 -3.04
N GLU A 72 -24.96 -8.55 -2.87
CA GLU A 72 -26.17 -8.85 -2.09
C GLU A 72 -25.96 -8.47 -0.62
N ARG A 73 -24.80 -8.75 -0.03
CA ARG A 73 -24.54 -8.38 1.36
C ARG A 73 -24.42 -6.88 1.58
N ALA A 74 -23.82 -6.18 0.63
CA ALA A 74 -23.76 -4.72 0.61
C ALA A 74 -25.16 -4.11 0.71
N LYS A 75 -26.11 -4.66 -0.07
CA LYS A 75 -27.52 -4.28 -0.02
C LYS A 75 -28.15 -4.61 1.34
N GLU A 76 -28.02 -5.84 1.82
CA GLU A 76 -28.59 -6.29 3.11
C GLU A 76 -28.11 -5.44 4.29
N LEU A 77 -26.83 -5.05 4.28
CA LEU A 77 -26.21 -4.23 5.32
C LEU A 77 -26.38 -2.72 5.09
N SER A 78 -27.03 -2.31 4.01
CA SER A 78 -27.19 -0.89 3.64
C SER A 78 -25.86 -0.13 3.66
N VAL A 79 -24.80 -0.72 3.11
CA VAL A 79 -23.50 -0.03 3.02
C VAL A 79 -23.62 1.15 2.05
N PRO A 80 -23.00 2.31 2.36
CA PRO A 80 -23.10 3.50 1.50
C PRO A 80 -22.37 3.34 0.16
N GLY A 81 -21.44 2.39 0.10
CA GLY A 81 -20.70 1.98 -1.08
C GLY A 81 -19.56 1.03 -0.68
N PHE A 82 -18.84 0.49 -1.65
CA PHE A 82 -17.63 -0.31 -1.42
C PHE A 82 -16.68 -0.28 -2.61
N VAL A 83 -15.44 -0.69 -2.39
CA VAL A 83 -14.47 -1.00 -3.46
C VAL A 83 -14.21 -2.50 -3.46
N ALA A 84 -14.25 -3.14 -4.63
CA ALA A 84 -13.77 -4.50 -4.82
C ALA A 84 -12.39 -4.42 -5.49
N GLU A 85 -11.37 -4.92 -4.79
CA GLU A 85 -10.02 -4.99 -5.32
C GLU A 85 -9.76 -6.36 -5.94
N ILE A 86 -9.21 -6.34 -7.15
CA ILE A 86 -8.77 -7.53 -7.88
C ILE A 86 -7.26 -7.47 -7.97
N GLU A 87 -6.60 -8.22 -7.11
CA GLU A 87 -5.20 -8.57 -7.30
C GLU A 87 -5.09 -9.73 -8.27
N THR A 88 -4.49 -9.46 -9.42
CA THR A 88 -4.27 -10.53 -10.39
C THR A 88 -3.22 -11.50 -9.85
N LEU A 89 -3.42 -12.79 -10.01
CA LEU A 89 -2.34 -13.75 -9.79
C LEU A 89 -1.37 -13.74 -10.97
N PRO A 90 -0.07 -14.11 -10.81
CA PRO A 90 0.94 -13.94 -11.86
C PRO A 90 0.51 -14.44 -13.26
N PRO A 91 -0.11 -15.63 -13.43
CA PRO A 91 -0.54 -16.10 -14.74
C PRO A 91 -1.53 -15.17 -15.47
N MET A 92 -2.32 -14.38 -14.72
CA MET A 92 -3.29 -13.44 -15.26
C MET A 92 -2.66 -12.14 -15.75
N THR A 93 -1.46 -11.79 -15.27
CA THR A 93 -0.67 -10.68 -15.83
C THR A 93 0.27 -11.19 -16.92
N GLU A 94 0.80 -12.42 -16.81
CA GLU A 94 1.56 -13.05 -17.89
C GLU A 94 0.73 -13.26 -19.17
N ASN A 95 -0.58 -13.43 -19.02
CA ASN A 95 -1.56 -13.55 -20.10
C ASN A 95 -2.64 -12.48 -19.89
N PRO A 96 -2.41 -11.22 -20.31
CA PRO A 96 -3.26 -10.08 -19.98
C PRO A 96 -4.76 -10.29 -20.24
N GLU A 97 -5.11 -11.07 -21.26
CA GLU A 97 -6.50 -11.38 -21.60
C GLU A 97 -7.26 -12.07 -20.45
N TRP A 98 -6.58 -12.86 -19.62
CA TRP A 98 -7.19 -13.53 -18.47
C TRP A 98 -7.51 -12.53 -17.35
N GLY A 99 -6.56 -11.64 -17.02
CA GLY A 99 -6.78 -10.57 -16.06
C GLY A 99 -7.90 -9.62 -16.49
N ILE A 100 -7.95 -9.28 -17.78
CA ILE A 100 -9.01 -8.44 -18.35
C ILE A 100 -10.38 -9.12 -18.27
N GLU A 101 -10.48 -10.42 -18.54
CA GLU A 101 -11.75 -11.17 -18.45
C GLU A 101 -12.26 -11.25 -17.00
N VAL A 102 -11.36 -11.45 -16.03
CA VAL A 102 -11.68 -11.41 -14.60
C VAL A 102 -12.18 -10.02 -14.21
N CYS A 103 -11.44 -8.97 -14.56
CA CYS A 103 -11.82 -7.58 -14.27
C CYS A 103 -13.20 -7.26 -14.84
N LYS A 104 -13.43 -7.57 -16.13
CA LYS A 104 -14.70 -7.35 -16.80
C LYS A 104 -15.85 -8.05 -16.07
N THR A 105 -15.64 -9.29 -15.65
CA THR A 105 -16.63 -10.10 -14.94
C THR A 105 -17.11 -9.42 -13.65
N VAL A 106 -16.16 -8.92 -12.84
CA VAL A 106 -16.48 -8.23 -11.58
C VAL A 106 -17.17 -6.89 -11.86
N VAL A 107 -16.64 -6.10 -12.81
CA VAL A 107 -17.20 -4.80 -13.21
C VAL A 107 -18.65 -4.93 -13.70
N ASP A 108 -18.93 -5.88 -14.59
CA ASP A 108 -20.27 -6.09 -15.15
C ASP A 108 -21.29 -6.39 -14.05
N ILE A 109 -20.93 -7.24 -13.07
CA ILE A 109 -21.83 -7.60 -11.96
C ILE A 109 -22.08 -6.39 -11.06
N ILE A 110 -21.04 -5.66 -10.67
CA ILE A 110 -21.19 -4.49 -9.79
C ILE A 110 -22.07 -3.42 -10.46
N LYS A 111 -21.84 -3.14 -11.75
CA LYS A 111 -22.66 -2.20 -12.53
C LYS A 111 -24.12 -2.66 -12.66
N GLU A 112 -24.35 -3.96 -12.79
CA GLU A 112 -25.72 -4.52 -12.79
C GLU A 112 -26.44 -4.28 -11.46
N TYR A 113 -25.75 -4.46 -10.32
CA TYR A 113 -26.32 -4.23 -8.98
C TYR A 113 -26.53 -2.75 -8.67
N ASP A 114 -25.64 -1.85 -9.12
CA ASP A 114 -25.85 -0.40 -9.02
C ASP A 114 -27.13 -0.02 -9.77
N ALA A 115 -27.27 -0.45 -11.02
CA ALA A 115 -28.43 -0.13 -11.85
C ALA A 115 -29.76 -0.71 -11.31
N LYS A 116 -29.74 -1.93 -10.72
CA LYS A 116 -30.96 -2.62 -10.26
C LYS A 116 -31.35 -2.33 -8.82
N SER A 117 -30.37 -2.17 -7.94
CA SER A 117 -30.59 -2.10 -6.49
C SER A 117 -29.98 -0.85 -5.83
N GLY A 118 -29.30 0.01 -6.59
CA GLY A 118 -28.64 1.21 -6.07
C GLY A 118 -27.38 0.94 -5.24
N VAL A 119 -26.87 -0.29 -5.25
CA VAL A 119 -25.66 -0.67 -4.53
C VAL A 119 -24.45 -0.04 -5.22
N LYS A 120 -23.82 0.94 -4.57
CA LYS A 120 -22.63 1.60 -5.10
C LYS A 120 -21.40 0.73 -4.88
N GLY A 121 -20.75 0.35 -5.97
CA GLY A 121 -19.48 -0.36 -5.95
C GLY A 121 -18.52 0.21 -6.99
N ALA A 122 -17.23 0.17 -6.69
CA ALA A 122 -16.15 0.48 -7.60
C ALA A 122 -15.17 -0.69 -7.69
N VAL A 123 -14.40 -0.77 -8.78
CA VAL A 123 -13.39 -1.82 -8.97
C VAL A 123 -12.00 -1.22 -9.02
N ARG A 124 -11.11 -1.72 -8.15
CA ARG A 124 -9.67 -1.51 -8.26
C ARG A 124 -9.03 -2.72 -8.94
N ILE A 125 -8.22 -2.47 -9.96
CA ILE A 125 -7.36 -3.49 -10.55
C ILE A 125 -5.93 -3.30 -10.07
N THR A 126 -5.34 -4.39 -9.61
CA THR A 126 -3.96 -4.46 -9.10
C THR A 126 -3.23 -5.59 -9.83
N PRO A 127 -2.68 -5.33 -11.04
CA PRO A 127 -1.86 -6.30 -11.73
C PRO A 127 -0.65 -6.68 -10.88
N ASN A 128 -0.33 -7.97 -10.82
CA ASN A 128 0.87 -8.45 -10.15
C ASN A 128 2.09 -8.03 -10.97
N ASP A 129 3.10 -7.49 -10.29
CA ASP A 129 4.33 -7.09 -10.96
C ASP A 129 5.19 -8.32 -11.28
N ILE A 130 5.02 -8.83 -12.50
CA ILE A 130 5.73 -10.00 -13.01
C ILE A 130 7.18 -9.69 -13.45
N ARG A 131 7.72 -8.48 -13.18
CA ARG A 131 9.09 -8.10 -13.56
C ARG A 131 10.13 -8.71 -12.60
N GLU A 132 10.18 -10.03 -12.54
CA GLU A 132 11.10 -10.76 -11.68
C GLU A 132 11.69 -12.01 -12.36
N GLY A 133 12.76 -12.55 -11.76
CA GLY A 133 13.39 -13.81 -12.16
C GLY A 133 14.26 -13.74 -13.42
N ASN A 134 14.83 -14.89 -13.77
CA ASN A 134 15.88 -15.03 -14.79
C ASN A 134 15.43 -14.68 -16.22
N LYS A 135 14.11 -14.59 -16.47
CA LYS A 135 13.55 -14.21 -17.77
C LYS A 135 13.34 -12.71 -17.92
N LEU A 136 13.60 -11.92 -16.88
CA LEU A 136 13.48 -10.48 -16.93
C LEU A 136 14.59 -9.87 -17.81
N GLU A 137 14.17 -9.27 -18.92
CA GLU A 137 15.08 -8.55 -19.84
C GLU A 137 15.51 -7.20 -19.28
N HIS A 138 14.56 -6.39 -18.82
CA HIS A 138 14.78 -5.04 -18.29
C HIS A 138 13.57 -4.61 -17.44
N MET A 139 13.77 -3.65 -16.53
CA MET A 139 12.67 -3.14 -15.69
C MET A 139 11.64 -2.30 -16.47
N TRP A 140 12.06 -1.67 -17.57
CA TRP A 140 11.26 -0.66 -18.30
C TRP A 140 10.97 -0.99 -19.76
N HIS A 141 11.24 -2.22 -20.20
CA HIS A 141 10.85 -2.73 -21.51
C HIS A 141 10.88 -4.26 -21.55
N GLY A 142 10.49 -4.84 -22.69
CA GLY A 142 10.41 -6.28 -22.88
C GLY A 142 9.06 -6.86 -22.45
N ARG A 143 8.94 -8.19 -22.53
CA ARG A 143 7.66 -8.90 -22.38
C ARG A 143 6.92 -8.59 -21.07
N HIS A 144 7.60 -8.64 -19.93
CA HIS A 144 6.97 -8.43 -18.61
C HIS A 144 6.38 -7.02 -18.48
N TRP A 145 7.15 -6.01 -18.88
CA TRP A 145 6.72 -4.61 -18.93
C TRP A 145 5.50 -4.43 -19.83
N GLU A 146 5.56 -4.92 -21.08
CA GLU A 146 4.45 -4.78 -22.01
C GLU A 146 3.17 -5.46 -21.50
N ASN A 147 3.29 -6.61 -20.87
CA ASN A 147 2.16 -7.36 -20.34
C ASN A 147 1.48 -6.61 -19.18
N ILE A 148 2.26 -6.03 -18.25
CA ILE A 148 1.72 -5.18 -17.19
C ILE A 148 0.92 -4.01 -17.78
N LEU A 149 1.49 -3.27 -18.74
CA LEU A 149 0.81 -2.14 -19.37
C LEU A 149 -0.45 -2.56 -20.15
N LYS A 150 -0.41 -3.70 -20.84
CA LYS A 150 -1.58 -4.28 -21.54
C LYS A 150 -2.69 -4.65 -20.56
N THR A 151 -2.35 -5.25 -19.42
CA THR A 151 -3.32 -5.60 -18.38
C THR A 151 -3.97 -4.35 -17.81
N PHE A 152 -3.19 -3.32 -17.46
CA PHE A 152 -3.73 -2.04 -16.99
C PHE A 152 -4.69 -1.40 -18.00
N GLU A 153 -4.24 -1.19 -19.25
CA GLU A 153 -5.07 -0.53 -20.25
C GLU A 153 -6.32 -1.34 -20.58
N GLY A 154 -6.21 -2.67 -20.62
CA GLY A 154 -7.34 -3.56 -20.88
C GLY A 154 -8.37 -3.55 -19.75
N CYS A 155 -7.94 -3.64 -18.49
CA CYS A 155 -8.82 -3.60 -17.32
C CYS A 155 -9.49 -2.23 -17.14
N ALA A 156 -8.75 -1.13 -17.36
CA ALA A 156 -9.31 0.21 -17.37
C ALA A 156 -10.43 0.36 -18.43
N LYS A 157 -10.19 -0.14 -19.65
CA LYS A 157 -11.23 -0.17 -20.72
C LYS A 157 -12.40 -1.10 -20.40
N ALA A 158 -12.16 -2.19 -19.66
CA ALA A 158 -13.23 -3.07 -19.17
C ALA A 158 -14.08 -2.38 -18.09
N GLY A 159 -13.57 -1.29 -17.50
CA GLY A 159 -14.29 -0.40 -16.60
C GLY A 159 -13.86 -0.49 -15.15
N ALA A 160 -12.62 -0.91 -14.87
CA ALA A 160 -11.99 -0.67 -13.57
C ALA A 160 -11.91 0.84 -13.32
N ASP A 161 -12.23 1.26 -12.10
CA ASP A 161 -12.25 2.66 -11.68
C ASP A 161 -10.87 3.12 -11.19
N LEU A 162 -10.15 2.24 -10.50
CA LEU A 162 -8.86 2.52 -9.86
C LEU A 162 -7.78 1.55 -10.38
N MET A 163 -6.57 2.07 -10.60
CA MET A 163 -5.41 1.29 -11.05
C MET A 163 -4.28 1.39 -10.02
N ALA A 164 -3.90 0.25 -9.44
CA ALA A 164 -2.81 0.10 -8.48
C ALA A 164 -1.84 -1.00 -8.90
N ILE A 165 -0.69 -1.10 -8.25
CA ILE A 165 0.27 -2.20 -8.39
C ILE A 165 1.18 -2.23 -7.16
N GLU A 166 1.70 -3.39 -6.83
CA GLU A 166 2.77 -3.55 -5.84
C GLU A 166 4.09 -3.73 -6.59
N SER A 167 4.73 -2.63 -7.00
CA SER A 167 5.86 -2.72 -7.93
C SER A 167 7.17 -3.18 -7.26
N VAL A 168 8.01 -3.89 -8.01
CA VAL A 168 9.16 -4.62 -7.44
C VAL A 168 10.54 -3.98 -7.68
N GLY A 169 10.61 -2.76 -8.21
CA GLY A 169 11.90 -2.11 -8.48
C GLY A 169 12.80 -1.98 -7.24
N GLY A 170 13.97 -2.61 -7.29
CA GLY A 170 14.96 -2.68 -6.21
C GLY A 170 14.75 -3.84 -5.22
N LYS A 171 13.75 -4.70 -5.43
CA LYS A 171 13.39 -5.78 -4.48
C LYS A 171 14.54 -6.77 -4.29
N GLU A 172 15.24 -7.14 -5.35
CA GLU A 172 16.39 -8.05 -5.31
C GLU A 172 17.51 -7.55 -4.38
N THR A 173 17.73 -6.24 -4.32
CA THR A 173 18.68 -5.60 -3.40
C THR A 173 18.11 -5.54 -1.98
N HIS A 174 16.81 -5.27 -1.85
CA HIS A 174 16.17 -5.18 -0.53
C HIS A 174 16.04 -6.56 0.15
N ASP A 175 15.79 -7.62 -0.60
CA ASP A 175 15.74 -8.99 -0.10
C ASP A 175 17.08 -9.40 0.52
N GLU A 176 18.20 -8.95 -0.06
CA GLU A 176 19.51 -9.09 0.55
C GLU A 176 19.65 -8.21 1.80
N ALA A 177 19.25 -6.94 1.70
CA ALA A 177 19.34 -5.97 2.79
C ALA A 177 18.60 -6.43 4.06
N VAL A 178 17.37 -6.92 3.91
CA VAL A 178 16.52 -7.34 5.04
C VAL A 178 17.09 -8.56 5.74
N MET A 179 17.70 -9.50 5.01
CA MET A 179 18.31 -10.71 5.57
C MET A 179 19.47 -10.40 6.52
N PHE A 180 20.20 -9.30 6.28
CA PHE A 180 21.35 -8.87 7.08
C PHE A 180 21.11 -7.60 7.91
N CYS A 181 19.87 -7.08 7.89
CA CYS A 181 19.53 -5.80 8.52
C CYS A 181 20.41 -4.63 8.04
N ASP A 182 20.80 -4.64 6.75
CA ASP A 182 21.64 -3.63 6.13
C ASP A 182 20.80 -2.42 5.71
N ILE A 183 20.79 -1.40 6.57
CA ILE A 183 20.02 -0.18 6.33
C ILE A 183 20.52 0.63 5.13
N SER A 184 21.81 0.51 4.78
CA SER A 184 22.40 1.19 3.63
C SER A 184 21.83 0.61 2.35
N LYS A 185 21.82 -0.72 2.22
CA LYS A 185 21.20 -1.42 1.08
C LYS A 185 19.69 -1.20 1.03
N SER A 186 18.99 -1.13 2.17
CA SER A 186 17.55 -0.78 2.20
C SER A 186 17.30 0.64 1.67
N ILE A 187 18.11 1.62 2.05
CA ILE A 187 18.01 3.01 1.53
C ILE A 187 18.29 3.03 0.02
N PHE A 188 19.32 2.33 -0.45
CA PHE A 188 19.66 2.23 -1.87
C PHE A 188 18.51 1.60 -2.68
N ALA A 189 18.01 0.44 -2.24
CA ALA A 189 16.92 -0.28 -2.88
C ALA A 189 15.65 0.57 -3.00
N LEU A 190 15.22 1.23 -1.91
CA LEU A 190 13.95 1.96 -1.90
C LEU A 190 14.05 3.33 -2.56
N THR A 191 15.12 4.08 -2.28
CA THR A 191 15.17 5.53 -2.60
C THR A 191 16.01 5.87 -3.82
N VAL A 192 16.77 4.90 -4.34
CA VAL A 192 17.52 5.05 -5.60
C VAL A 192 16.92 4.15 -6.67
N LEU A 193 16.98 2.82 -6.50
CA LEU A 193 16.43 1.88 -7.49
C LEU A 193 14.90 1.98 -7.58
N GLY A 194 14.23 1.86 -6.44
CA GLY A 194 12.77 1.92 -6.34
C GLY A 194 12.20 3.27 -6.77
N ALA A 195 12.84 4.38 -6.40
CA ALA A 195 12.41 5.71 -6.86
C ALA A 195 12.52 5.88 -8.39
N ARG A 196 13.60 5.37 -9.02
CA ARG A 196 13.76 5.39 -10.48
C ARG A 196 12.70 4.53 -11.17
N ASP A 197 12.46 3.33 -10.66
CA ASP A 197 11.45 2.42 -11.20
C ASP A 197 10.04 3.00 -11.09
N MET A 198 9.68 3.47 -9.88
CA MET A 198 8.41 4.13 -9.61
C MET A 198 8.15 5.29 -10.56
N ALA A 199 9.14 6.16 -10.79
CA ALA A 199 8.98 7.30 -11.69
C ALA A 199 8.66 6.87 -13.13
N LYS A 200 9.29 5.79 -13.63
CA LYS A 200 9.09 5.27 -14.98
C LYS A 200 7.74 4.54 -15.11
N LEU A 201 7.46 3.60 -14.22
CA LEU A 201 6.24 2.80 -14.23
C LEU A 201 5.00 3.68 -14.04
N TRP A 202 4.98 4.54 -13.02
CA TRP A 202 3.81 5.36 -12.74
C TRP A 202 3.56 6.44 -13.79
N SER A 203 4.58 6.93 -14.49
CA SER A 203 4.37 7.81 -15.64
C SER A 203 3.54 7.13 -16.74
N GLU A 204 3.76 5.84 -16.98
CA GLU A 204 2.98 5.07 -17.96
C GLU A 204 1.58 4.73 -17.45
N ILE A 205 1.42 4.39 -16.16
CA ILE A 205 0.10 4.15 -15.55
C ILE A 205 -0.74 5.44 -15.59
N VAL A 206 -0.16 6.59 -15.29
CA VAL A 206 -0.82 7.91 -15.41
C VAL A 206 -1.20 8.19 -16.87
N ARG A 207 -0.35 7.86 -17.84
CA ARG A 207 -0.69 8.00 -19.27
C ARG A 207 -1.89 7.11 -19.65
N ILE A 208 -1.98 5.90 -19.10
CA ILE A 208 -3.14 5.01 -19.29
C ILE A 208 -4.38 5.61 -18.63
N SER A 209 -4.24 6.19 -17.43
CA SER A 209 -5.30 6.90 -16.70
C SER A 209 -5.88 8.04 -17.56
N ASP A 210 -5.02 8.90 -18.11
CA ASP A 210 -5.44 10.01 -18.98
C ASP A 210 -6.15 9.54 -20.26
N LYS A 211 -5.74 8.38 -20.81
CA LYS A 211 -6.33 7.81 -22.03
C LYS A 211 -7.68 7.14 -21.80
N THR A 212 -7.89 6.54 -20.62
CA THR A 212 -9.02 5.65 -20.36
C THR A 212 -10.06 6.25 -19.42
N GLY A 213 -9.69 7.26 -18.63
CA GLY A 213 -10.53 7.87 -17.59
C GLY A 213 -10.55 7.09 -16.27
N ALA A 214 -9.92 5.92 -16.19
CA ALA A 214 -9.65 5.25 -14.91
C ALA A 214 -8.64 6.07 -14.09
N ILE A 215 -8.66 5.97 -12.77
CA ILE A 215 -7.81 6.76 -11.89
C ILE A 215 -6.52 5.99 -11.58
N ALA A 216 -5.37 6.61 -11.87
CA ALA A 216 -4.09 6.15 -11.33
C ALA A 216 -4.10 6.35 -9.80
N SER A 217 -4.26 5.26 -9.04
CA SER A 217 -4.55 5.33 -7.61
C SER A 217 -3.28 5.43 -6.76
N GLY A 218 -2.48 4.36 -6.69
CA GLY A 218 -1.23 4.34 -5.93
C GLY A 218 -0.56 2.97 -5.89
N ASP A 219 0.66 2.92 -5.38
CA ASP A 219 1.50 1.72 -5.26
C ASP A 219 1.63 1.28 -3.79
N THR A 220 2.44 0.26 -3.51
CA THR A 220 2.96 -0.04 -2.17
C THR A 220 4.37 -0.56 -2.20
N ALA A 221 5.11 -0.33 -1.12
CA ALA A 221 6.36 -1.03 -0.87
C ALA A 221 6.14 -2.41 -0.22
N CYS A 222 5.08 -3.15 -0.58
CA CYS A 222 4.68 -4.41 0.06
C CYS A 222 5.82 -5.44 0.06
N GLY A 223 6.41 -5.70 -1.11
CA GLY A 223 7.57 -6.59 -1.27
C GLY A 223 8.83 -6.18 -0.49
N PHE A 224 8.83 -4.99 0.13
CA PHE A 224 9.94 -4.44 0.90
C PHE A 224 9.58 -4.36 2.39
N ALA A 225 8.73 -3.39 2.75
CA ALA A 225 8.40 -3.08 4.13
C ALA A 225 7.48 -4.12 4.77
N ASN A 226 6.58 -4.77 4.03
CA ASN A 226 5.75 -5.84 4.59
C ASN A 226 6.59 -7.12 4.78
N THR A 227 7.55 -7.38 3.88
CA THR A 227 8.56 -8.44 4.08
C THR A 227 9.34 -8.22 5.38
N ALA A 228 9.86 -7.00 5.60
CA ALA A 228 10.54 -6.65 6.84
C ALA A 228 9.63 -6.80 8.07
N MET A 229 8.38 -6.35 7.98
CA MET A 229 7.38 -6.47 9.05
C MET A 229 7.14 -7.93 9.44
N VAL A 230 6.89 -8.81 8.47
CA VAL A 230 6.63 -10.24 8.73
C VAL A 230 7.87 -10.94 9.32
N LEU A 231 9.08 -10.58 8.87
CA LEU A 231 10.32 -11.13 9.42
C LEU A 231 10.57 -10.64 10.86
N ALA A 232 10.25 -9.38 11.16
CA ALA A 232 10.37 -8.82 12.50
C ALA A 232 9.38 -9.46 13.48
N ASP A 233 8.15 -9.73 13.03
CA ASP A 233 7.12 -10.39 13.84
C ASP A 233 7.48 -11.85 14.16
N LYS A 234 8.25 -12.50 13.28
CA LYS A 234 8.86 -13.82 13.53
C LYS A 234 10.15 -13.75 14.36
N ASN A 235 10.58 -12.56 14.80
CA ASN A 235 11.81 -12.30 15.53
C ASN A 235 13.09 -12.66 14.76
N TYR A 236 13.05 -12.67 13.41
CA TYR A 236 14.24 -12.91 12.58
C TYR A 236 15.09 -11.65 12.40
N ILE A 237 14.47 -10.46 12.43
CA ILE A 237 15.13 -9.17 12.33
C ILE A 237 14.62 -8.25 13.46
N PRO A 238 15.34 -7.19 13.85
CA PRO A 238 14.87 -6.28 14.89
C PRO A 238 13.70 -5.43 14.41
N LYS A 239 12.75 -5.16 15.30
CA LYS A 239 11.53 -4.41 15.00
C LYS A 239 11.82 -2.95 14.67
N VAL A 240 12.85 -2.35 15.28
CA VAL A 240 13.30 -0.98 14.97
C VAL A 240 13.80 -0.85 13.53
N PHE A 241 14.40 -1.90 12.95
CA PHE A 241 14.79 -1.91 11.54
C PHE A 241 13.56 -1.92 10.64
N ALA A 242 12.59 -2.81 10.88
CA ALA A 242 11.35 -2.87 10.11
C ALA A 242 10.56 -1.55 10.19
N ALA A 243 10.52 -0.92 11.37
CA ALA A 243 9.91 0.39 11.55
C ALA A 243 10.61 1.48 10.72
N ALA A 244 11.95 1.52 10.70
CA ALA A 244 12.69 2.47 9.86
C ALA A 244 12.49 2.22 8.36
N VAL A 245 12.52 0.96 7.91
CA VAL A 245 12.22 0.56 6.53
C VAL A 245 10.85 1.07 6.12
N ARG A 246 9.82 0.97 6.97
CA ARG A 246 8.49 1.53 6.71
C ARG A 246 8.52 3.03 6.40
N VAL A 247 9.26 3.81 7.19
CA VAL A 247 9.37 5.26 6.96
C VAL A 247 10.18 5.58 5.70
N ILE A 248 11.24 4.81 5.41
CA ILE A 248 11.99 4.92 4.16
C ILE A 248 11.09 4.62 2.96
N SER A 249 10.25 3.60 3.04
CA SER A 249 9.32 3.21 1.98
C SER A 249 8.33 4.31 1.61
N ALA A 250 7.98 5.22 2.54
CA ALA A 250 7.16 6.38 2.23
C ALA A 250 7.78 7.25 1.12
N VAL A 251 9.10 7.36 1.09
CA VAL A 251 9.83 8.12 0.05
C VAL A 251 9.62 7.50 -1.33
N ARG A 252 9.71 6.18 -1.41
CA ARG A 252 9.51 5.39 -2.63
C ARG A 252 8.06 5.51 -3.10
N SER A 253 7.09 5.26 -2.22
CA SER A 253 5.66 5.26 -2.57
C SER A 253 5.15 6.67 -2.94
N LEU A 254 5.73 7.73 -2.37
CA LEU A 254 5.41 9.12 -2.73
C LEU A 254 5.70 9.44 -4.20
N VAL A 255 6.67 8.77 -4.84
CA VAL A 255 7.04 9.02 -6.24
C VAL A 255 5.85 8.84 -7.20
N ALA A 256 4.95 7.88 -6.96
CA ALA A 256 3.74 7.71 -7.77
C ALA A 256 2.92 9.01 -7.84
N PHE A 257 2.82 9.74 -6.73
CA PHE A 257 2.07 10.99 -6.60
C PHE A 257 2.85 12.18 -7.17
N GLU A 258 4.18 12.15 -7.10
CA GLU A 258 5.05 13.15 -7.73
C GLU A 258 4.96 13.11 -9.27
N VAL A 259 4.52 11.99 -9.85
CA VAL A 259 4.32 11.81 -11.30
C VAL A 259 2.84 11.74 -11.74
N GLY A 260 1.87 11.86 -10.81
CA GLY A 260 0.47 12.11 -11.16
C GLY A 260 -0.59 11.16 -10.60
N ALA A 261 -0.22 10.20 -9.75
CA ALA A 261 -1.20 9.40 -9.01
C ALA A 261 -2.09 10.29 -8.11
N LYS A 262 -3.36 9.91 -7.94
CA LYS A 262 -4.38 10.72 -7.27
C LYS A 262 -4.97 10.08 -6.01
N GLY A 263 -4.57 8.86 -5.71
CA GLY A 263 -5.18 8.05 -4.65
C GLY A 263 -6.46 7.33 -5.11
N PRO A 264 -7.04 6.48 -4.25
CA PRO A 264 -6.49 6.11 -2.94
C PRO A 264 -5.23 5.24 -3.07
N HIS A 265 -4.23 5.48 -2.21
CA HIS A 265 -3.09 4.56 -2.05
C HIS A 265 -3.57 3.13 -1.73
N LYS A 266 -2.76 2.11 -2.03
CA LYS A 266 -3.10 0.71 -1.75
C LYS A 266 -3.09 0.42 -0.24
N ASP A 267 -3.87 -0.58 0.14
CA ASP A 267 -4.17 -1.04 1.51
C ASP A 267 -2.97 -1.56 2.30
N CYS A 268 -2.18 -2.47 1.70
CA CYS A 268 -1.02 -3.07 2.34
C CYS A 268 0.18 -2.10 2.47
N GLY A 269 0.04 -0.90 1.91
CA GLY A 269 1.03 0.17 1.99
C GLY A 269 0.85 0.99 3.25
N TYR A 270 1.25 0.45 4.41
CA TYR A 270 1.15 1.17 5.69
C TYR A 270 1.91 2.51 5.69
N GLU A 271 2.91 2.68 4.82
CA GLU A 271 3.59 3.96 4.58
C GLU A 271 2.68 5.04 3.96
N GLY A 272 1.48 4.65 3.49
CA GLY A 272 0.45 5.50 2.94
C GLY A 272 0.03 6.61 3.90
N VAL A 273 0.16 6.44 5.21
CA VAL A 273 -0.09 7.53 6.20
C VAL A 273 0.80 8.75 5.94
N TYR A 274 2.06 8.53 5.58
CA TYR A 274 3.01 9.60 5.23
C TYR A 274 2.68 10.21 3.88
N VAL A 275 2.25 9.38 2.91
CA VAL A 275 1.78 9.85 1.61
C VAL A 275 0.58 10.77 1.82
N LYS A 276 -0.44 10.36 2.59
CA LYS A 276 -1.62 11.19 2.90
C LYS A 276 -1.23 12.50 3.56
N ALA A 277 -0.36 12.47 4.55
CA ALA A 277 0.13 13.67 5.24
C ALA A 277 0.75 14.68 4.26
N ILE A 278 1.54 14.20 3.29
CA ILE A 278 2.25 15.04 2.32
C ILE A 278 1.36 15.49 1.17
N THR A 279 0.57 14.59 0.57
CA THR A 279 -0.15 14.84 -0.67
C THR A 279 -1.56 15.39 -0.45
N GLY A 280 -2.18 15.04 0.68
CA GLY A 280 -3.60 15.29 0.97
C GLY A 280 -4.56 14.31 0.29
N THR A 281 -4.06 13.32 -0.46
CA THR A 281 -4.88 12.34 -1.19
C THR A 281 -5.41 11.23 -0.28
N PRO A 282 -6.52 10.57 -0.62
CA PRO A 282 -7.01 9.46 0.17
C PRO A 282 -6.05 8.26 0.14
N ILE A 283 -6.19 7.37 1.11
CA ILE A 283 -5.46 6.10 1.20
C ILE A 283 -6.38 4.96 1.58
N SER A 284 -6.08 3.76 1.08
CA SER A 284 -6.58 2.53 1.69
C SER A 284 -5.61 2.05 2.76
N MET A 285 -6.13 1.40 3.78
CA MET A 285 -5.35 0.79 4.85
C MET A 285 -5.99 -0.53 5.25
N GLU A 286 -5.19 -1.40 5.84
CA GLU A 286 -5.60 -2.68 6.40
C GLU A 286 -5.04 -2.84 7.83
N GLY A 287 -5.56 -3.79 8.60
CA GLY A 287 -5.06 -4.04 9.95
C GLY A 287 -5.81 -5.18 10.62
N LYS A 288 -6.53 -4.92 11.72
CA LYS A 288 -7.18 -5.97 12.52
C LYS A 288 -8.13 -6.87 11.71
N THR A 289 -8.75 -6.32 10.66
CA THR A 289 -9.72 -7.04 9.80
C THR A 289 -9.07 -7.65 8.56
N ALA A 290 -7.75 -7.49 8.41
CA ALA A 290 -6.90 -8.20 7.46
C ALA A 290 -6.16 -9.39 8.08
N ALA A 291 -6.53 -9.79 9.31
CA ALA A 291 -5.99 -10.99 9.97
C ALA A 291 -6.23 -12.29 9.18
N CYS A 292 -7.10 -12.27 8.16
CA CYS A 292 -7.28 -13.38 7.23
C CYS A 292 -6.11 -13.56 6.24
N ALA A 293 -5.33 -12.50 5.99
CA ALA A 293 -4.19 -12.53 5.08
C ALA A 293 -2.87 -12.76 5.85
N HIS A 294 -2.63 -11.95 6.88
CA HIS A 294 -1.42 -12.02 7.70
C HIS A 294 -1.66 -11.51 9.12
N LEU A 295 -0.73 -11.82 10.02
CA LEU A 295 -0.75 -11.35 11.41
C LEU A 295 0.22 -10.17 11.52
N SER A 296 -0.14 -9.14 12.29
CA SER A 296 0.69 -7.95 12.47
C SER A 296 0.51 -7.31 13.85
N HIS A 297 1.42 -6.39 14.21
CA HIS A 297 1.33 -5.53 15.39
C HIS A 297 0.60 -4.19 15.10
N VAL A 298 0.06 -4.01 13.90
CA VAL A 298 -0.55 -2.76 13.41
C VAL A 298 -2.05 -2.93 13.16
N GLY A 299 -2.77 -3.43 14.17
CA GLY A 299 -4.16 -3.84 14.03
C GLY A 299 -5.15 -2.68 13.96
N ASN A 300 -5.23 -1.91 15.04
CA ASN A 300 -6.14 -0.77 15.17
C ASN A 300 -5.53 0.51 14.62
N ILE A 301 -4.24 0.75 14.87
CA ILE A 301 -3.57 2.01 14.51
C ILE A 301 -3.63 2.32 13.02
N ALA A 302 -3.64 1.29 12.18
CA ALA A 302 -3.66 1.46 10.73
C ALA A 302 -4.90 2.20 10.22
N VAL A 303 -6.01 2.14 10.96
CA VAL A 303 -7.25 2.81 10.53
C VAL A 303 -7.25 4.31 10.80
N CYS A 304 -6.33 4.84 11.60
CA CYS A 304 -6.37 6.21 12.13
C CYS A 304 -6.63 7.29 11.07
N VAL A 305 -6.10 7.09 9.87
CA VAL A 305 -6.21 8.04 8.76
C VAL A 305 -6.63 7.38 7.44
N ALA A 306 -7.24 6.20 7.50
CA ALA A 306 -7.73 5.46 6.33
C ALA A 306 -8.91 6.17 5.64
N ASP A 307 -9.07 6.01 4.33
CA ASP A 307 -10.25 6.44 3.56
C ASP A 307 -10.98 5.27 2.89
N LEU A 308 -10.25 4.16 2.71
CA LEU A 308 -10.78 2.82 2.48
C LEU A 308 -10.23 1.88 3.57
N TRP A 309 -11.03 0.90 3.99
CA TRP A 309 -10.63 -0.10 4.99
C TRP A 309 -10.68 -1.50 4.39
N SER A 310 -9.54 -2.18 4.36
CA SER A 310 -9.32 -3.43 3.63
C SER A 310 -9.07 -4.64 4.52
N ASN A 311 -9.35 -5.82 3.96
CA ASN A 311 -9.02 -7.13 4.52
C ASN A 311 -7.75 -7.75 3.91
N GLU A 312 -6.98 -6.98 3.12
CA GLU A 312 -5.80 -7.42 2.35
C GLU A 312 -6.11 -8.49 1.30
N SER A 313 -6.38 -9.73 1.69
CA SER A 313 -6.78 -10.79 0.75
C SER A 313 -7.38 -11.99 1.48
N ILE A 314 -8.38 -12.62 0.88
CA ILE A 314 -9.00 -13.82 1.44
C ILE A 314 -9.44 -14.81 0.36
N GLN A 315 -9.12 -16.09 0.55
CA GLN A 315 -9.49 -17.15 -0.37
C GLN A 315 -11.00 -17.39 -0.37
N ASN A 316 -11.57 -17.73 -1.53
CA ASN A 316 -12.97 -18.12 -1.63
C ASN A 316 -13.25 -19.54 -1.11
N ILE A 317 -13.29 -19.69 0.22
CA ILE A 317 -13.58 -20.94 0.92
C ILE A 317 -14.84 -20.84 1.78
N LYS A 318 -15.47 -21.98 2.11
CA LYS A 318 -16.69 -22.00 2.93
C LYS A 318 -16.35 -21.91 4.42
N LEU A 319 -16.95 -20.94 5.10
CA LEU A 319 -17.03 -20.82 6.57
C LEU A 319 -18.44 -21.19 7.05
N LEU A 320 -18.64 -21.24 8.37
CA LEU A 320 -19.94 -21.54 8.98
C LEU A 320 -21.03 -20.56 8.52
N ALA A 321 -20.72 -19.26 8.50
CA ALA A 321 -21.68 -18.21 8.17
C ALA A 321 -21.88 -17.98 6.66
N GLY A 322 -20.93 -18.37 5.82
CA GLY A 322 -20.92 -17.98 4.40
C GLY A 322 -19.60 -18.29 3.72
N MET A 323 -19.41 -17.82 2.48
CA MET A 323 -18.08 -17.82 1.86
C MET A 323 -17.18 -16.81 2.56
N ALA A 324 -15.87 -17.07 2.65
CA ALA A 324 -14.96 -16.25 3.44
C ALA A 324 -14.91 -14.77 2.99
N PRO A 325 -14.90 -14.43 1.68
CA PRO A 325 -14.98 -13.03 1.23
C PRO A 325 -16.24 -12.31 1.73
N LEU A 326 -17.37 -13.03 1.84
CA LEU A 326 -18.62 -12.47 2.35
C LEU A 326 -18.53 -12.16 3.85
N VAL A 327 -17.94 -13.05 4.63
CA VAL A 327 -17.74 -12.86 6.08
C VAL A 327 -16.78 -11.70 6.33
N SER A 328 -15.69 -11.62 5.58
CA SER A 328 -14.72 -10.53 5.69
C SER A 328 -15.32 -9.18 5.30
N PHE A 329 -16.09 -9.13 4.20
CA PHE A 329 -16.79 -7.90 3.79
C PHE A 329 -17.73 -7.37 4.86
N GLU A 330 -18.45 -8.25 5.56
CA GLU A 330 -19.32 -7.86 6.66
C GLU A 330 -18.54 -7.25 7.84
N GLN A 331 -17.38 -7.82 8.20
CA GLN A 331 -16.51 -7.27 9.24
C GLN A 331 -16.03 -5.86 8.88
N LEU A 332 -15.57 -5.67 7.63
CA LEU A 332 -15.18 -4.35 7.11
C LEU A 332 -16.34 -3.36 7.14
N ALA A 333 -17.55 -3.79 6.76
CA ALA A 333 -18.73 -2.95 6.76
C ALA A 333 -19.08 -2.45 8.18
N TYR A 334 -18.96 -3.30 9.20
CA TYR A 334 -19.21 -2.90 10.59
C TYR A 334 -18.13 -1.97 11.15
N ASP A 335 -16.87 -2.22 10.84
CA ASP A 335 -15.77 -1.32 11.19
C ASP A 335 -16.04 0.08 10.61
N CYS A 336 -16.27 0.17 9.30
CA CYS A 336 -16.60 1.41 8.62
C CYS A 336 -17.82 2.11 9.24
N ARG A 337 -18.87 1.36 9.58
CA ARG A 337 -20.07 1.93 10.20
C ARG A 337 -19.78 2.58 11.56
N LEU A 338 -18.97 1.95 12.41
CA LEU A 338 -18.60 2.52 13.71
C LEU A 338 -17.82 3.83 13.53
N MET A 339 -16.83 3.83 12.63
CA MET A 339 -16.00 4.99 12.34
C MET A 339 -16.80 6.14 11.73
N ASN A 340 -17.67 5.83 10.78
CA ASN A 340 -18.59 6.81 10.19
C ASN A 340 -19.51 7.41 11.26
N ARG A 341 -20.02 6.59 12.19
CA ARG A 341 -20.84 7.10 13.29
C ARG A 341 -20.08 8.06 14.20
N ALA A 342 -18.82 7.76 14.52
CA ALA A 342 -17.97 8.66 15.30
C ALA A 342 -17.70 9.99 14.57
N MET A 343 -17.58 9.99 13.24
CA MET A 343 -17.50 11.25 12.46
C MET A 343 -18.79 12.06 12.55
N GLU A 344 -19.96 11.42 12.48
CA GLU A 344 -21.27 12.09 12.57
C GLU A 344 -21.51 12.74 13.93
N THR A 345 -21.02 12.13 15.02
CA THR A 345 -21.19 12.63 16.39
C THR A 345 -20.09 13.58 16.84
N GLY A 346 -19.02 13.75 16.04
CA GLY A 346 -17.87 14.58 16.39
C GLY A 346 -16.83 13.90 17.28
N ASP A 347 -16.91 12.58 17.46
CA ASP A 347 -16.04 11.76 18.31
C ASP A 347 -14.87 11.12 17.55
N SER A 348 -14.69 11.44 16.27
CA SER A 348 -13.68 10.78 15.42
C SER A 348 -12.24 10.95 15.92
N ILE A 349 -11.92 12.08 16.56
CA ILE A 349 -10.59 12.33 17.13
C ILE A 349 -10.33 11.42 18.32
N LEU A 350 -11.30 11.30 19.23
CA LEU A 350 -11.20 10.38 20.37
C LEU A 350 -11.01 8.94 19.89
N LEU A 351 -11.83 8.49 18.94
CA LEU A 351 -11.73 7.11 18.45
C LEU A 351 -10.40 6.86 17.70
N ARG A 352 -9.93 7.81 16.90
CA ARG A 352 -8.61 7.75 16.28
C ARG A 352 -7.49 7.62 17.31
N ASP A 353 -7.51 8.44 18.34
CA ASP A 353 -6.46 8.43 19.36
C ASP A 353 -6.46 7.12 20.15
N LEU A 354 -7.64 6.56 20.44
CA LEU A 354 -7.77 5.22 21.04
C LEU A 354 -7.21 4.12 20.12
N HIS A 355 -7.44 4.20 18.81
CA HIS A 355 -6.84 3.27 17.84
C HIS A 355 -5.31 3.39 17.79
N ALA A 356 -4.77 4.61 17.88
CA ALA A 356 -3.33 4.81 17.91
C ALA A 356 -2.70 4.31 19.22
N ASP A 357 -3.29 4.67 20.35
CA ASP A 357 -2.78 4.35 21.69
C ASP A 357 -2.91 2.87 22.03
N SER A 358 -3.86 2.14 21.43
CA SER A 358 -4.03 0.70 21.70
C SER A 358 -2.84 -0.15 21.23
N ASP A 359 -2.13 0.30 20.20
CA ASP A 359 -1.08 -0.51 19.54
C ASP A 359 0.32 0.08 19.72
N SER A 360 0.44 1.40 19.64
CA SER A 360 1.74 2.09 19.51
C SER A 360 2.69 1.95 20.70
N TYR A 361 2.20 1.58 21.88
CA TYR A 361 3.07 1.30 23.03
C TYR A 361 3.84 -0.02 22.87
N TYR A 362 3.29 -0.98 22.13
CA TYR A 362 3.75 -2.36 22.14
C TYR A 362 4.77 -2.69 21.05
N ASP A 363 4.84 -1.88 19.99
CA ASP A 363 5.69 -2.17 18.84
C ASP A 363 6.17 -0.89 18.14
N PRO A 364 7.48 -0.76 17.82
CA PRO A 364 7.97 0.40 17.09
C PRO A 364 7.34 0.54 15.70
N GLN A 365 6.94 -0.57 15.07
CA GLN A 365 6.27 -0.55 13.77
C GLN A 365 4.89 0.13 13.84
N ALA A 366 4.17 -0.05 14.96
CA ALA A 366 2.95 0.70 15.24
C ALA A 366 3.26 2.15 15.64
N TYR A 367 4.28 2.37 16.47
CA TYR A 367 4.62 3.71 16.94
C TYR A 367 4.88 4.71 15.81
N VAL A 368 5.61 4.30 14.78
CA VAL A 368 5.88 5.16 13.61
C VAL A 368 4.64 5.44 12.76
N LEU A 369 3.51 4.77 12.97
CA LEU A 369 2.26 5.03 12.25
C LEU A 369 1.31 5.96 13.02
N ARG A 370 1.67 6.39 14.23
CA ARG A 370 0.82 7.30 15.01
C ARG A 370 0.61 8.62 14.24
N PRO A 371 -0.62 9.16 14.19
CA PRO A 371 -0.90 10.39 13.45
C PRO A 371 -0.01 11.59 13.81
N ASP A 372 0.31 11.78 15.09
CA ASP A 372 1.21 12.84 15.55
C ASP A 372 2.66 12.64 15.06
N VAL A 373 3.17 11.42 15.20
CA VAL A 373 4.52 11.05 14.73
C VAL A 373 4.64 11.17 13.21
N VAL A 374 3.61 10.75 12.48
CA VAL A 374 3.56 10.83 11.02
C VAL A 374 3.65 12.29 10.54
N LEU A 375 2.88 13.20 11.14
CA LEU A 375 2.94 14.62 10.77
C LEU A 375 4.30 15.26 11.06
N ASP A 376 4.90 14.95 12.22
CA ASP A 376 6.22 15.45 12.61
C ASP A 376 7.30 15.00 11.60
N ILE A 377 7.35 13.69 11.32
CA ILE A 377 8.31 13.13 10.37
C ILE A 377 8.07 13.70 8.97
N SER A 378 6.83 13.68 8.46
CA SER A 378 6.49 14.20 7.14
C SER A 378 6.87 15.68 6.96
N THR A 379 6.75 16.49 8.01
CA THR A 379 7.17 17.90 8.01
C THR A 379 8.66 18.06 7.70
N GLU A 380 9.50 17.18 8.23
CA GLU A 380 10.94 17.19 7.98
C GLU A 380 11.32 16.57 6.63
N LEU A 381 10.61 15.51 6.19
CA LEU A 381 10.89 14.82 4.92
C LEU A 381 10.75 15.73 3.70
N VAL A 382 9.77 16.63 3.69
CA VAL A 382 9.56 17.54 2.55
C VAL A 382 10.61 18.64 2.43
N LYS A 383 11.51 18.79 3.40
CA LYS A 383 12.59 19.79 3.39
C LYS A 383 13.83 19.32 2.61
N THR A 384 13.95 18.03 2.31
CA THR A 384 15.07 17.48 1.54
C THR A 384 14.90 17.71 0.03
N LYS A 385 15.98 17.60 -0.74
CA LYS A 385 16.00 17.94 -2.17
C LYS A 385 15.89 16.72 -3.07
N THR A 386 16.49 15.59 -2.67
CA THR A 386 16.54 14.36 -3.46
C THR A 386 15.84 13.20 -2.75
N HIS A 387 15.49 12.15 -3.49
CA HIS A 387 14.93 10.93 -2.90
C HIS A 387 15.91 10.24 -1.94
N TYR A 388 17.20 10.20 -2.29
CA TYR A 388 18.25 9.67 -1.43
C TYR A 388 18.36 10.44 -0.10
N GLU A 389 18.51 11.77 -0.16
CA GLU A 389 18.56 12.62 1.03
C GLU A 389 17.32 12.40 1.91
N ARG A 390 16.13 12.30 1.27
CA ARG A 390 14.87 12.01 1.97
C ARG A 390 14.88 10.64 2.64
N GLY A 391 15.42 9.61 1.98
CA GLY A 391 15.55 8.25 2.51
C GLY A 391 16.44 8.18 3.74
N LYS A 392 17.63 8.79 3.65
CA LYS A 392 18.56 8.93 4.78
C LYS A 392 17.89 9.66 5.95
N LYS A 393 17.20 10.77 5.67
CA LYS A 393 16.49 11.55 6.69
C LYS A 393 15.32 10.77 7.31
N ALA A 394 14.59 9.98 6.51
CA ALA A 394 13.49 9.13 6.97
C ALA A 394 13.96 8.10 8.00
N ALA A 395 15.06 7.39 7.71
CA ALA A 395 15.64 6.44 8.64
C ALA A 395 16.05 7.09 9.97
N LEU A 396 16.77 8.23 9.91
CA LEU A 396 17.20 8.96 11.11
C LEU A 396 16.02 9.43 11.95
N LEU A 397 15.00 10.03 11.32
CA LEU A 397 13.81 10.50 12.03
C LEU A 397 13.05 9.34 12.68
N ALA A 398 12.92 8.19 12.00
CA ALA A 398 12.31 7.01 12.58
C ALA A 398 13.03 6.59 13.87
N PHE A 399 14.36 6.46 13.82
CA PHE A 399 15.16 6.10 15.01
C PHE A 399 15.08 7.14 16.12
N GLU A 400 15.13 8.44 15.79
CA GLU A 400 14.99 9.54 16.75
C GLU A 400 13.65 9.51 17.48
N HIS A 401 12.54 9.35 16.74
CA HIS A 401 11.21 9.26 17.33
C HIS A 401 11.04 8.01 18.19
N ILE A 402 11.51 6.85 17.73
CA ILE A 402 11.47 5.59 18.47
C ILE A 402 12.26 5.71 19.79
N ARG A 403 13.48 6.25 19.76
CA ARG A 403 14.30 6.46 20.96
C ARG A 403 13.63 7.41 21.94
N SER A 404 13.18 8.57 21.46
CA SER A 404 12.50 9.59 22.25
C SER A 404 11.23 9.04 22.92
N ALA A 405 10.50 8.18 22.23
CA ALA A 405 9.32 7.51 22.77
C ALA A 405 9.67 6.53 23.89
N HIS A 406 10.72 5.74 23.69
CA HIS A 406 11.20 4.79 24.69
C HIS A 406 11.66 5.50 25.97
N GLU A 407 12.49 6.54 25.84
CA GLU A 407 12.99 7.35 26.97
C GLU A 407 11.85 8.01 27.76
N LYS A 408 10.75 8.36 27.09
CA LYS A 408 9.53 8.93 27.71
C LYS A 408 8.56 7.89 28.24
N GLY A 409 8.88 6.59 28.15
CA GLY A 409 8.00 5.50 28.55
C GLY A 409 6.74 5.33 27.68
N LYS A 410 6.74 5.90 26.46
CA LYS A 410 5.63 5.83 25.50
C LYS A 410 5.75 4.65 24.52
N LEU A 411 6.90 4.00 24.49
CA LEU A 411 7.17 2.83 23.66
C LEU A 411 7.99 1.80 24.45
N LYS A 412 7.52 0.56 24.46
CA LYS A 412 8.26 -0.55 25.04
C LYS A 412 9.29 -1.07 24.04
N LEU A 413 10.57 -1.02 24.42
CA LEU A 413 11.67 -1.69 23.73
C LEU A 413 12.50 -2.47 24.74
N ASP A 414 13.10 -3.57 24.29
CA ASP A 414 14.08 -4.31 25.06
C ASP A 414 15.51 -3.83 24.73
N ASP A 415 16.48 -4.25 25.54
CA ASP A 415 17.88 -3.85 25.39
C ASP A 415 18.48 -4.26 24.03
N ARG A 416 17.95 -5.33 23.41
CA ARG A 416 18.41 -5.80 22.10
C ARG A 416 17.94 -4.85 21.00
N GLU A 417 16.68 -4.41 21.03
CA GLU A 417 16.15 -3.41 20.11
C GLU A 417 16.89 -2.08 20.25
N LEU A 418 17.24 -1.66 21.48
CA LEU A 418 18.03 -0.44 21.71
C LEU A 418 19.44 -0.51 21.09
N SER A 419 20.13 -1.64 21.28
CA SER A 419 21.45 -1.85 20.67
C SER A 419 21.39 -1.80 19.14
N TRP A 420 20.37 -2.42 18.54
CA TRP A 420 20.13 -2.31 17.10
C TRP A 420 19.85 -0.87 16.66
N LEU A 421 19.02 -0.14 17.42
CA LEU A 421 18.70 1.24 17.13
C LEU A 421 19.96 2.13 17.15
N ASP A 422 20.85 1.95 18.13
CA ASP A 422 22.14 2.64 18.21
C ASP A 422 22.99 2.38 16.96
N ASN A 423 23.23 1.11 16.64
CA ASN A 423 24.09 0.70 15.53
C ASN A 423 23.55 1.19 14.18
N LEU A 424 22.25 0.99 13.92
CA LEU A 424 21.62 1.40 12.67
C LEU A 424 21.63 2.93 12.52
N SER A 425 21.39 3.67 13.60
CA SER A 425 21.43 5.13 13.58
C SER A 425 22.84 5.65 13.23
N GLU A 426 23.89 5.07 13.82
CA GLU A 426 25.27 5.43 13.49
C GLU A 426 25.62 5.10 12.04
N THR A 427 25.25 3.91 11.54
CA THR A 427 25.45 3.54 10.14
C THR A 427 24.85 4.58 9.19
N VAL A 428 23.58 4.98 9.40
CA VAL A 428 22.93 5.97 8.53
C VAL A 428 23.63 7.34 8.58
N LYS A 429 24.14 7.77 9.74
CA LYS A 429 24.89 9.05 9.85
C LYS A 429 26.19 9.03 9.07
N THR A 430 26.84 7.88 8.95
CA THR A 430 28.11 7.73 8.22
C THR A 430 27.95 7.62 6.71
N LEU A 431 26.73 7.44 6.19
CA LEU A 431 26.49 7.40 4.76
C LEU A 431 26.93 8.73 4.09
N PRO A 432 27.39 8.70 2.82
CA PRO A 432 27.70 9.90 2.07
C PRO A 432 26.55 10.91 2.01
N GLU A 433 26.87 12.17 1.71
CA GLU A 433 25.85 13.19 1.41
C GLU A 433 25.52 13.20 -0.09
N ASP A 434 26.52 12.92 -0.94
CA ASP A 434 26.33 12.82 -2.39
C ASP A 434 25.78 11.45 -2.79
N VAL A 435 24.78 11.45 -3.67
CA VAL A 435 24.10 10.22 -4.09
C VAL A 435 24.96 9.36 -5.01
N GLU A 436 25.82 9.96 -5.85
CA GLU A 436 26.69 9.19 -6.75
C GLU A 436 27.80 8.51 -5.95
N GLU A 437 28.41 9.21 -4.99
CA GLU A 437 29.35 8.60 -4.04
C GLU A 437 28.70 7.46 -3.24
N PHE A 438 27.45 7.62 -2.82
CA PHE A 438 26.72 6.55 -2.15
C PHE A 438 26.45 5.34 -3.06
N ILE A 439 26.08 5.58 -4.32
CA ILE A 439 25.85 4.50 -5.30
C ILE A 439 27.16 3.73 -5.53
N ASP A 440 28.26 4.43 -5.80
CA ASP A 440 29.57 3.82 -6.02
C ASP A 440 30.01 2.95 -4.83
N ASN A 441 29.66 3.35 -3.60
CA ASN A 441 30.00 2.61 -2.39
C ASN A 441 29.16 1.36 -2.14
N VAL A 442 27.94 1.25 -2.70
CA VAL A 442 26.99 0.18 -2.35
C VAL A 442 26.71 -0.77 -3.53
N ILE A 443 26.85 -0.29 -4.77
CA ILE A 443 26.40 -1.03 -5.95
C ILE A 443 27.14 -2.35 -6.15
N ASP A 444 28.45 -2.37 -5.92
CA ASP A 444 29.29 -3.57 -6.09
C ASP A 444 29.06 -4.61 -4.98
N ASP A 445 28.52 -4.19 -3.84
CA ASP A 445 28.17 -5.07 -2.72
C ASP A 445 26.78 -5.71 -2.87
N CYS A 446 26.02 -5.37 -3.92
CA CYS A 446 24.66 -5.88 -4.16
C CYS A 446 24.70 -7.12 -5.07
N GLU A 447 24.83 -8.32 -4.49
CA GLU A 447 25.17 -9.55 -5.23
C GLU A 447 24.16 -9.94 -6.32
N ASN A 448 22.86 -9.67 -6.07
CA ASN A 448 21.77 -10.04 -6.98
C ASN A 448 21.37 -8.93 -7.94
N LEU A 449 21.98 -7.74 -7.84
CA LEU A 449 21.63 -6.61 -8.68
C LEU A 449 22.27 -6.75 -10.06
N GLU A 450 21.48 -6.50 -11.11
CA GLU A 450 21.99 -6.30 -12.47
C GLU A 450 21.77 -4.83 -12.88
N PRO A 451 22.74 -3.91 -12.66
CA PRO A 451 22.55 -2.46 -12.86
C PRO A 451 22.00 -2.07 -14.24
N LYS A 452 22.47 -2.76 -15.28
CA LYS A 452 21.99 -2.61 -16.66
C LYS A 452 20.47 -2.78 -16.84
N LYS A 453 19.76 -3.41 -15.89
CA LYS A 453 18.28 -3.55 -15.92
C LYS A 453 17.55 -2.27 -15.48
N TYR A 454 18.28 -1.28 -14.99
CA TYR A 454 17.82 0.01 -14.50
C TYR A 454 18.47 1.19 -15.25
N ASP A 455 19.04 0.97 -16.44
CA ASP A 455 19.90 1.94 -17.15
C ASP A 455 21.07 2.48 -16.30
N MET A 456 21.64 1.66 -15.40
CA MET A 456 22.79 1.99 -14.54
C MET A 456 24.08 1.32 -14.98
#